data_AF-A0AAE3U930-F1
#
_entry.id   AF-A0AAE3U930-F1
#
_cell.length_a   1.000
_cell.length_b   1.000
_cell.length_c   1.000
_cell.angle_alpha   90.00
_cell.angle_beta   90.00
_cell.angle_gamma   90.00
#
_symmetry.space_group_name_H-M   'P 1'
#
loop_
_entity.id
_entity.type
_entity.pdbx_description
1 polymer ?
#
loop_
_entity_poly.entity_id
_entity_poly.type
_entity_poly.pdbx_seq_one_letter_code
_entity_poly.pdbx_strand_id
1 'polypeptide(L)'
;MVRQSSSRSIIHYIASAFLVYGTFSCSSDPTNFVVESKDLTPFHTQYVAKSEAPVASDSISVYIDYSKGMHEGMMSSMDFIKDLLTIVNSPKTVYFKAGTNDIPPRININATENIPWNISNYTETRSVLDEPIRQITQDNRTAVFITDFELVKGKQELQIVQNGKTFRTSIDISTWAVNEFENWLKQGNAIDVFAQPFTKQNSWVPQTQTQHIYILVFTPKALVHEPSALVNRLQEKQGRLKHFRFSAEDIALTNKYKDKANEGGATENAVPDMVQVNFPIFEYYMFKQKDLFKIPEYSEKDTRFLKNLFLANAPVNYPDLQLEAKVYDITSEYQNYYDAVNPVEGEKPKKYSYNAPGASEDIFVLDFDTKKKEVGLKLHENFTGVEFRTLYKVDVSIKEAKPQFDNNLLSSLKWTDARGFEVPSLASSLTEALSRINLKDRVVYTYYVELEK
;
A
#
# COMPACT_ATOMS: atom_id res chain seq x y z
N MET A 1 57.85 86.89 -13.72
CA MET A 1 56.72 86.05 -13.25
C MET A 1 56.84 84.68 -13.90
N VAL A 2 56.65 83.63 -13.11
CA VAL A 2 57.27 82.30 -13.25
C VAL A 2 56.31 81.29 -13.90
N ARG A 3 56.84 80.63 -14.96
CA ARG A 3 56.69 79.24 -15.46
C ARG A 3 55.33 78.53 -15.63
N GLN A 4 55.19 77.97 -16.85
CA GLN A 4 54.83 76.59 -17.27
C GLN A 4 53.64 75.83 -16.66
N SER A 5 52.74 75.36 -17.52
CA SER A 5 52.49 73.93 -17.90
C SER A 5 51.13 73.85 -18.62
N SER A 6 51.02 73.43 -19.88
CA SER A 6 51.09 72.09 -20.49
C SER A 6 50.00 71.10 -20.03
N SER A 7 48.92 71.08 -20.82
CA SER A 7 48.13 69.93 -21.32
C SER A 7 48.32 68.54 -20.71
N ARG A 8 47.21 67.82 -20.49
CA ARG A 8 47.11 66.38 -20.80
C ARG A 8 45.67 65.89 -20.99
N SER A 9 45.54 65.10 -22.05
CA SER A 9 44.36 64.40 -22.57
C SER A 9 43.88 63.28 -21.64
N ILE A 10 42.56 63.06 -21.61
CA ILE A 10 41.92 61.94 -20.93
C ILE A 10 41.73 60.81 -21.95
N ILE A 11 42.51 59.74 -21.80
CA ILE A 11 42.34 58.46 -22.50
C ILE A 11 41.53 57.54 -21.57
N HIS A 12 40.39 57.05 -22.05
CA HIS A 12 39.64 55.98 -21.40
C HIS A 12 40.34 54.64 -21.66
N TYR A 13 40.78 53.98 -20.60
CA TYR A 13 41.21 52.58 -20.61
C TYR A 13 39.99 51.68 -20.39
N ILE A 14 39.64 50.88 -21.38
CA ILE A 14 38.81 49.67 -21.21
C ILE A 14 39.79 48.53 -20.90
N ALA A 15 39.81 48.09 -19.65
CA ALA A 15 40.56 46.91 -19.23
C ALA A 15 39.66 45.68 -19.34
N SER A 16 39.96 44.83 -20.33
CA SER A 16 39.41 43.49 -20.48
C SER A 16 39.98 42.58 -19.39
N ALA A 17 39.19 42.29 -18.35
CA ALA A 17 39.50 41.24 -17.40
C ALA A 17 38.98 39.90 -17.96
N PHE A 18 39.88 39.11 -18.54
CA PHE A 18 39.66 37.68 -18.76
C PHE A 18 39.61 36.99 -17.39
N LEU A 19 38.40 36.78 -16.87
CA LEU A 19 38.16 35.88 -15.75
C LEU A 19 38.06 34.47 -16.34
N VAL A 20 39.21 33.77 -16.36
CA VAL A 20 39.25 32.33 -16.56
C VAL A 20 38.68 31.69 -15.29
N TYR A 21 37.37 31.42 -15.30
CA TYR A 21 36.79 30.44 -14.40
C TYR A 21 37.35 29.08 -14.80
N GLY A 22 38.43 28.67 -14.13
CA GLY A 22 38.84 27.28 -14.11
C GLY A 22 37.79 26.49 -13.33
N THR A 23 36.75 26.03 -14.01
CA THR A 23 35.95 24.90 -13.53
C THR A 23 36.80 23.65 -13.67
N PHE A 24 37.69 23.42 -12.69
CA PHE A 24 38.16 22.07 -12.41
C PHE A 24 36.98 21.29 -11.81
N SER A 25 36.09 20.84 -12.70
CA SER A 25 35.37 19.60 -12.43
C SER A 25 36.41 18.51 -12.67
N CYS A 26 37.01 18.02 -11.59
CA CYS A 26 37.59 16.68 -11.62
C CYS A 26 36.43 15.74 -11.91
N SER A 27 36.17 15.46 -13.19
CA SER A 27 35.43 14.26 -13.56
C SER A 27 36.32 13.11 -13.12
N SER A 28 35.97 12.46 -12.02
CA SER A 28 36.41 11.10 -11.75
C SER A 28 36.20 10.31 -13.03
N ASP A 29 37.27 9.65 -13.49
CA ASP A 29 37.22 8.82 -14.68
C ASP A 29 36.07 7.81 -14.52
N PRO A 30 35.00 7.86 -15.33
CA PRO A 30 33.83 7.01 -15.16
C PRO A 30 34.16 5.51 -15.35
N THR A 31 35.38 5.19 -15.78
CA THR A 31 35.87 3.82 -15.93
C THR A 31 36.22 3.10 -14.62
N ASN A 32 36.41 3.83 -13.49
CA ASN A 32 36.78 3.25 -12.19
C ASN A 32 35.71 3.43 -11.09
N PHE A 33 34.45 3.47 -11.49
CA PHE A 33 33.32 3.46 -10.56
C PHE A 33 33.24 2.12 -9.82
N VAL A 34 33.18 2.15 -8.48
CA VAL A 34 33.01 0.96 -7.63
C VAL A 34 31.73 1.10 -6.82
N VAL A 35 30.78 0.20 -7.06
CA VAL A 35 29.61 0.08 -6.18
C VAL A 35 29.99 -0.70 -4.93
N GLU A 36 30.18 0.01 -3.83
CA GLU A 36 30.22 -0.63 -2.52
C GLU A 36 28.80 -0.91 -2.04
N SER A 37 28.36 -2.16 -2.18
CA SER A 37 26.97 -2.56 -1.92
C SER A 37 26.49 -2.34 -0.47
N LYS A 38 27.42 -2.20 0.49
CA LYS A 38 27.13 -1.76 1.86
C LYS A 38 26.57 -0.32 1.91
N ASP A 39 26.98 0.55 0.98
CA ASP A 39 26.61 1.97 0.94
C ASP A 39 25.32 2.22 0.15
N LEU A 40 24.84 1.24 -0.63
CA LEU A 40 23.53 1.26 -1.26
C LEU A 40 22.37 1.30 -0.26
N THR A 41 22.53 0.70 0.93
CA THR A 41 21.46 0.69 1.93
C THR A 41 21.20 2.09 2.50
N PRO A 42 22.21 2.81 3.03
CA PRO A 42 22.02 4.20 3.44
C PRO A 42 21.58 5.10 2.28
N PHE A 43 22.12 4.91 1.07
CA PHE A 43 21.67 5.66 -0.12
C PHE A 43 20.16 5.49 -0.38
N HIS A 44 19.70 4.24 -0.44
CA HIS A 44 18.30 3.94 -0.71
C HIS A 44 17.40 4.48 0.40
N THR A 45 17.71 4.17 1.65
CA THR A 45 16.87 4.54 2.80
C THR A 45 16.76 6.04 3.04
N GLN A 46 17.85 6.80 2.81
CA GLN A 46 17.86 8.25 3.09
C GLN A 46 17.33 9.09 1.93
N TYR A 47 17.52 8.63 0.69
CA TYR A 47 17.28 9.48 -0.48
C TYR A 47 16.24 8.92 -1.45
N VAL A 48 15.97 7.62 -1.42
CA VAL A 48 15.11 6.93 -2.40
C VAL A 48 13.79 6.45 -1.78
N ALA A 49 13.82 5.84 -0.60
CA ALA A 49 12.64 5.39 0.12
C ALA A 49 11.95 6.56 0.82
N LYS A 50 10.70 6.85 0.44
CA LYS A 50 9.83 7.76 1.19
C LYS A 50 8.90 6.95 2.07
N SER A 51 9.18 6.83 3.37
CA SER A 51 8.16 6.58 4.40
C SER A 51 8.80 6.34 5.78
N GLU A 52 8.80 7.36 6.64
CA GLU A 52 8.62 7.08 8.06
C GLU A 52 7.12 6.84 8.28
N ALA A 53 6.73 5.61 8.58
CA ALA A 53 5.35 5.36 9.03
C ALA A 53 5.21 5.98 10.42
N PRO A 54 4.15 6.77 10.70
CA PRO A 54 3.92 7.26 12.04
C PRO A 54 3.76 6.07 12.99
N VAL A 55 4.37 6.18 14.18
CA VAL A 55 4.25 5.15 15.22
C VAL A 55 2.76 4.95 15.52
N ALA A 56 2.27 3.72 15.31
CA ALA A 56 0.89 3.39 15.64
C ALA A 56 0.67 3.45 17.16
N SER A 57 -0.49 3.94 17.58
CA SER A 57 -0.90 3.83 18.98
C SER A 57 -1.04 2.36 19.37
N ASP A 58 -0.61 2.03 20.58
CA ASP A 58 -0.81 0.71 21.19
C ASP A 58 -2.20 0.52 21.82
N SER A 59 -3.06 1.54 21.73
CA SER A 59 -4.46 1.47 22.13
C SER A 59 -5.35 0.87 21.04
N ILE A 60 -6.41 0.19 21.47
CA ILE A 60 -7.43 -0.39 20.58
C ILE A 60 -8.77 0.24 20.91
N SER A 61 -9.53 0.62 19.89
CA SER A 61 -10.92 1.07 20.06
C SER A 61 -11.90 0.09 19.45
N VAL A 62 -12.93 -0.28 20.22
CA VAL A 62 -13.93 -1.26 19.80
C VAL A 62 -15.29 -0.59 19.80
N TYR A 63 -15.88 -0.46 18.62
CA TYR A 63 -17.21 0.06 18.40
C TYR A 63 -18.15 -1.12 18.17
N ILE A 64 -19.26 -1.15 18.89
CA ILE A 64 -20.27 -2.22 18.77
C ILE A 64 -21.60 -1.57 18.48
N ASP A 65 -22.22 -1.97 17.39
CA ASP A 65 -23.58 -1.58 17.02
C ASP A 65 -24.61 -2.32 17.90
N TYR A 66 -25.40 -1.56 18.66
CA TYR A 66 -26.47 -2.08 19.52
C TYR A 66 -27.88 -1.84 18.94
N SER A 67 -27.97 -1.56 17.65
CA SER A 67 -29.26 -1.46 16.96
C SER A 67 -30.03 -2.79 17.03
N LYS A 68 -31.36 -2.69 17.01
CA LYS A 68 -32.27 -3.82 17.22
C LYS A 68 -32.06 -4.97 16.23
N GLY A 69 -31.55 -4.70 15.03
CA GLY A 69 -31.31 -5.69 13.98
C GLY A 69 -30.06 -6.56 14.19
N MET A 70 -29.20 -6.22 15.14
CA MET A 70 -27.89 -6.83 15.32
C MET A 70 -27.91 -8.14 16.08
N HIS A 71 -28.92 -8.41 16.91
CA HIS A 71 -28.88 -9.49 17.88
C HIS A 71 -28.61 -10.87 17.25
N GLU A 72 -29.37 -11.25 16.23
CA GLU A 72 -29.22 -12.54 15.55
C GLU A 72 -27.82 -12.68 14.94
N GLY A 73 -27.29 -11.59 14.37
CA GLY A 73 -25.92 -11.52 13.87
C GLY A 73 -24.90 -11.77 14.97
N MET A 74 -25.01 -11.03 16.09
CA MET A 74 -24.11 -11.14 17.25
C MET A 74 -24.10 -12.55 17.84
N MET A 75 -25.26 -13.21 17.93
CA MET A 75 -25.35 -14.58 18.41
C MET A 75 -24.74 -15.58 17.42
N SER A 76 -24.92 -15.38 16.12
CA SER A 76 -24.36 -16.25 15.08
C SER A 76 -22.83 -16.23 15.04
N SER A 77 -22.21 -15.12 15.44
CA SER A 77 -20.75 -14.92 15.48
C SER A 77 -20.19 -14.86 16.91
N MET A 78 -20.94 -15.34 17.90
CA MET A 78 -20.62 -15.15 19.32
C MET A 78 -19.23 -15.65 19.71
N ASP A 79 -18.83 -16.83 19.23
CA ASP A 79 -17.54 -17.43 19.58
C ASP A 79 -16.37 -16.57 19.08
N PHE A 80 -16.45 -16.12 17.83
CA PHE A 80 -15.45 -15.22 17.24
C PHE A 80 -15.41 -13.87 17.97
N ILE A 81 -16.57 -13.31 18.33
CA ILE A 81 -16.63 -12.04 19.07
C ILE A 81 -16.06 -12.21 20.49
N LYS A 82 -16.28 -13.33 21.17
CA LYS A 82 -15.66 -13.62 22.47
C LYS A 82 -14.14 -13.74 22.35
N ASP A 83 -13.65 -14.42 21.33
CA ASP A 83 -12.21 -14.51 21.05
C ASP A 83 -11.62 -13.12 20.80
N LEU A 84 -12.27 -12.32 19.96
CA LEU A 84 -11.90 -10.91 19.71
C LEU A 84 -11.83 -10.10 21.02
N LEU A 85 -12.89 -10.11 21.82
CA LEU A 85 -12.96 -9.35 23.07
C LEU A 85 -11.91 -9.81 24.08
N THR A 86 -11.58 -11.11 24.09
CA THR A 86 -10.49 -11.66 24.90
C THR A 86 -9.14 -11.17 24.42
N ILE A 87 -8.91 -11.19 23.10
CA ILE A 87 -7.66 -10.77 22.44
C ILE A 87 -7.35 -9.29 22.70
N VAL A 88 -8.38 -8.44 22.66
CA VAL A 88 -8.25 -6.99 22.87
C VAL A 88 -8.43 -6.58 24.34
N ASN A 89 -8.64 -7.50 25.28
CA ASN A 89 -8.84 -7.15 26.67
C ASN A 89 -7.54 -6.60 27.30
N SER A 90 -7.45 -5.28 27.43
CA SER A 90 -6.30 -4.55 27.94
C SER A 90 -6.75 -3.24 28.60
N PRO A 91 -6.02 -2.71 29.60
CA PRO A 91 -6.28 -1.39 30.17
C PRO A 91 -6.29 -0.24 29.14
N LYS A 92 -5.67 -0.44 27.98
CA LYS A 92 -5.61 0.54 26.88
C LYS A 92 -6.77 0.42 25.88
N THR A 93 -7.64 -0.57 26.04
CA THR A 93 -8.77 -0.78 25.15
C THR A 93 -9.96 0.07 25.58
N VAL A 94 -10.54 0.76 24.61
CA VAL A 94 -11.69 1.64 24.81
C VAL A 94 -12.88 1.11 24.03
N TYR A 95 -14.01 0.94 24.70
CA TYR A 95 -15.24 0.43 24.10
C TYR A 95 -16.23 1.56 23.89
N PHE A 96 -16.92 1.53 22.75
CA PHE A 96 -17.92 2.50 22.34
C PHE A 96 -19.21 1.80 21.92
N LYS A 97 -20.34 2.43 22.24
CA LYS A 97 -21.67 2.00 21.82
C LYS A 97 -22.09 2.79 20.59
N ALA A 98 -22.22 2.11 19.44
CA ALA A 98 -22.81 2.68 18.23
C ALA A 98 -24.32 2.36 18.17
N GLY A 99 -25.10 3.22 17.51
CA GLY A 99 -26.54 3.07 17.36
C GLY A 99 -27.29 4.40 17.31
N THR A 100 -28.02 4.79 18.35
CA THR A 100 -28.97 5.92 18.32
C THR A 100 -28.31 7.28 18.52
N ASN A 101 -27.17 7.33 19.22
CA ASN A 101 -26.46 8.57 19.48
C ASN A 101 -25.64 8.98 18.27
N ASP A 102 -25.73 10.26 17.90
CA ASP A 102 -24.94 10.78 16.79
C ASP A 102 -23.43 10.76 17.10
N ILE A 103 -23.04 10.85 18.38
CA ILE A 103 -21.67 10.60 18.87
C ILE A 103 -21.69 9.34 19.74
N PRO A 104 -20.92 8.29 19.39
CA PRO A 104 -20.94 7.03 20.13
C PRO A 104 -20.35 7.21 21.55
N PRO A 105 -21.11 6.96 22.64
CA PRO A 105 -20.59 7.09 23.98
C PRO A 105 -19.60 5.97 24.32
N ARG A 106 -18.59 6.31 25.12
CA ARG A 106 -17.72 5.31 25.77
C ARG A 106 -18.52 4.48 26.75
N ILE A 107 -18.27 3.18 26.78
CA ILE A 107 -18.96 2.22 27.65
C ILE A 107 -17.98 1.37 28.46
N ASN A 108 -18.46 0.81 29.57
CA ASN A 108 -17.84 -0.31 30.24
C ASN A 108 -18.42 -1.60 29.67
N ILE A 109 -17.62 -2.36 28.93
CA ILE A 109 -18.06 -3.59 28.25
C ILE A 109 -18.53 -4.69 29.23
N ASN A 110 -18.10 -4.62 30.49
CA ASN A 110 -18.47 -5.60 31.52
C ASN A 110 -19.75 -5.21 32.28
N ALA A 111 -20.30 -4.02 32.05
CA ALA A 111 -21.59 -3.63 32.63
C ALA A 111 -22.73 -4.39 31.93
N THR A 112 -23.73 -4.83 32.69
CA THR A 112 -24.81 -5.72 32.22
C THR A 112 -25.52 -5.21 30.96
N GLU A 113 -25.71 -3.90 30.86
CA GLU A 113 -26.34 -3.18 29.76
C GLU A 113 -25.48 -3.09 28.47
N ASN A 114 -24.22 -3.50 28.54
CA ASN A 114 -23.25 -3.48 27.45
C ASN A 114 -22.67 -4.87 27.15
N ILE A 115 -23.25 -5.93 27.71
CA ILE A 115 -22.83 -7.29 27.41
C ILE A 115 -23.31 -7.66 25.99
N PRO A 116 -22.41 -7.98 25.03
CA PRO A 116 -22.80 -8.20 23.63
C PRO A 116 -23.66 -9.44 23.36
N TRP A 117 -23.64 -10.43 24.26
CA TRP A 117 -24.47 -11.64 24.12
C TRP A 117 -25.79 -11.55 24.88
N ASN A 118 -26.15 -10.37 25.42
CA ASN A 118 -27.45 -10.16 26.07
C ASN A 118 -28.44 -9.48 25.10
N ILE A 119 -29.48 -10.22 24.71
CA ILE A 119 -30.52 -9.74 23.77
C ILE A 119 -31.19 -8.44 24.22
N SER A 120 -31.35 -8.22 25.53
CA SER A 120 -32.03 -7.02 26.03
C SER A 120 -31.26 -5.73 25.76
N ASN A 121 -29.99 -5.82 25.36
CA ASN A 121 -29.16 -4.66 25.09
C ASN A 121 -29.35 -4.10 23.67
N TYR A 122 -29.99 -4.88 22.78
CA TYR A 122 -30.25 -4.53 21.38
C TYR A 122 -31.64 -3.89 21.21
N THR A 123 -31.83 -2.71 21.80
CA THR A 123 -33.13 -2.01 21.81
C THR A 123 -33.16 -0.77 20.94
N GLU A 124 -32.03 -0.40 20.35
CA GLU A 124 -31.88 0.86 19.64
C GLU A 124 -32.57 0.82 18.27
N THR A 125 -33.44 1.80 18.02
CA THR A 125 -34.28 1.84 16.81
C THR A 125 -33.62 2.56 15.62
N ARG A 126 -32.43 3.13 15.85
CA ARG A 126 -31.57 3.79 14.86
C ARG A 126 -30.22 3.10 14.86
N SER A 127 -29.52 3.23 13.75
CA SER A 127 -28.18 2.72 13.53
C SER A 127 -27.35 3.81 12.85
N VAL A 128 -26.82 4.74 13.65
CA VAL A 128 -25.99 5.86 13.23
C VAL A 128 -24.53 5.38 13.25
N LEU A 129 -24.07 4.96 12.07
CA LEU A 129 -22.79 4.24 11.89
C LEU A 129 -21.69 5.11 11.27
N ASP A 130 -22.05 6.26 10.70
CA ASP A 130 -21.12 7.16 10.02
C ASP A 130 -20.15 7.84 10.99
N GLU A 131 -20.60 8.24 12.17
CA GLU A 131 -19.71 8.85 13.17
C GLU A 131 -18.67 7.87 13.74
N PRO A 132 -19.01 6.61 14.15
CA PRO A 132 -18.01 5.60 14.47
C PRO A 132 -16.93 5.45 13.39
N ILE A 133 -17.32 5.33 12.11
CA ILE A 133 -16.38 5.22 10.99
C ILE A 133 -15.52 6.47 10.85
N ARG A 134 -16.10 7.67 11.01
CA ARG A 134 -15.35 8.93 10.99
C ARG A 134 -14.30 8.98 12.08
N GLN A 135 -14.66 8.64 13.32
CA GLN A 135 -13.71 8.65 14.45
C GLN A 135 -12.58 7.65 14.26
N ILE A 136 -12.91 6.44 13.77
CA ILE A 136 -11.92 5.41 13.47
C ILE A 136 -10.92 5.91 12.43
N THR A 137 -11.41 6.46 11.32
CA THR A 137 -10.57 6.82 10.17
C THR A 137 -9.77 8.11 10.36
N GLN A 138 -10.09 8.90 11.39
CA GLN A 138 -9.32 10.09 11.80
C GLN A 138 -8.22 9.78 12.82
N ASP A 139 -8.16 8.57 13.35
CA ASP A 139 -7.24 8.20 14.41
C ASP A 139 -6.23 7.14 13.97
N ASN A 140 -4.94 7.38 14.20
CA ASN A 140 -3.86 6.45 13.85
C ASN A 140 -3.70 5.30 14.87
N ARG A 141 -4.82 4.70 15.29
CA ARG A 141 -4.89 3.57 16.23
C ARG A 141 -5.57 2.37 15.58
N THR A 142 -5.34 1.17 16.12
CA THR A 142 -6.10 0.00 15.71
C THR A 142 -7.54 0.14 16.19
N ALA A 143 -8.52 -0.13 15.32
CA ALA A 143 -9.92 -0.10 15.70
C ALA A 143 -10.70 -1.30 15.17
N VAL A 144 -11.78 -1.64 15.85
CA VAL A 144 -12.71 -2.69 15.47
C VAL A 144 -14.12 -2.13 15.46
N PHE A 145 -14.89 -2.45 14.43
CA PHE A 145 -16.30 -2.10 14.34
C PHE A 145 -17.14 -3.33 14.03
N ILE A 146 -18.08 -3.64 14.92
CA ILE A 146 -19.01 -4.76 14.79
C ILE A 146 -20.39 -4.22 14.41
N THR A 147 -20.86 -4.53 13.21
CA THR A 147 -22.12 -3.99 12.65
C THR A 147 -22.65 -4.86 11.49
N ASP A 148 -23.93 -4.71 11.13
CA ASP A 148 -24.52 -5.22 9.88
C ASP A 148 -24.44 -4.19 8.73
N PHE A 149 -23.85 -3.02 9.02
CA PHE A 149 -23.64 -1.89 8.12
C PHE A 149 -24.94 -1.26 7.58
N GLU A 150 -26.07 -1.45 8.28
CA GLU A 150 -27.37 -0.84 7.97
C GLU A 150 -27.46 0.58 8.56
N LEU A 151 -26.96 1.61 7.83
CA LEU A 151 -27.07 3.00 8.29
C LEU A 151 -28.54 3.47 8.29
N VAL A 152 -29.05 3.88 9.46
CA VAL A 152 -30.39 4.43 9.66
C VAL A 152 -30.29 5.71 10.49
N LYS A 153 -30.14 6.85 9.81
CA LYS A 153 -30.01 8.17 10.45
C LYS A 153 -31.31 8.69 11.07
N GLY A 154 -32.48 8.20 10.65
CA GLY A 154 -33.76 8.69 11.16
C GLY A 154 -34.90 7.74 10.84
N LYS A 155 -36.12 8.10 11.27
CA LYS A 155 -37.34 7.30 11.06
C LYS A 155 -38.03 7.58 9.72
N GLN A 156 -37.50 8.49 8.91
CA GLN A 156 -38.08 8.83 7.63
C GLN A 156 -37.86 7.67 6.65
N GLU A 157 -38.95 7.12 6.13
CA GLU A 157 -38.87 6.13 5.05
C GLU A 157 -38.53 6.83 3.73
N LEU A 158 -37.55 6.29 3.04
CA LEU A 158 -37.16 6.62 1.69
C LEU A 158 -37.90 5.68 0.73
N GLN A 159 -38.36 6.22 -0.40
CA GLN A 159 -38.85 5.44 -1.52
C GLN A 159 -37.71 5.20 -2.49
N ILE A 160 -37.35 3.92 -2.68
CA ILE A 160 -36.20 3.52 -3.49
C ILE A 160 -36.68 2.61 -4.60
N VAL A 161 -36.21 2.85 -5.83
CA VAL A 161 -36.46 1.97 -6.97
C VAL A 161 -35.20 1.15 -7.26
N GLN A 162 -35.30 -0.18 -7.13
CA GLN A 162 -34.24 -1.14 -7.47
C GLN A 162 -34.81 -2.24 -8.35
N ASN A 163 -34.12 -2.59 -9.43
CA ASN A 163 -34.52 -3.66 -10.35
C ASN A 163 -35.99 -3.54 -10.82
N GLY A 164 -36.46 -2.31 -11.08
CA GLY A 164 -37.84 -2.03 -11.49
C GLY A 164 -38.90 -2.16 -10.39
N LYS A 165 -38.52 -2.46 -9.14
CA LYS A 165 -39.42 -2.55 -7.98
C LYS A 165 -39.24 -1.35 -7.06
N THR A 166 -40.34 -0.91 -6.47
CA THR A 166 -40.34 0.17 -5.45
C THR A 166 -40.32 -0.43 -4.06
N PHE A 167 -39.40 0.05 -3.22
CA PHE A 167 -39.26 -0.31 -1.82
C PHE A 167 -39.42 0.90 -0.93
N ARG A 168 -39.93 0.69 0.28
CA ARG A 168 -39.90 1.66 1.38
C ARG A 168 -38.95 1.15 2.45
N THR A 169 -38.01 1.99 2.85
CA THR A 169 -36.95 1.64 3.80
C THR A 169 -36.39 2.87 4.48
N SER A 170 -35.92 2.74 5.71
CA SER A 170 -35.14 3.78 6.40
C SER A 170 -33.63 3.58 6.25
N ILE A 171 -33.20 2.51 5.58
CA ILE A 171 -31.79 2.17 5.36
C ILE A 171 -31.22 3.05 4.25
N ASP A 172 -30.10 3.71 4.54
CA ASP A 172 -29.31 4.44 3.57
C ASP A 172 -28.45 3.47 2.74
N ILE A 173 -28.85 3.26 1.49
CA ILE A 173 -28.14 2.39 0.53
C ILE A 173 -27.05 3.11 -0.27
N SER A 174 -26.80 4.39 0.00
CA SER A 174 -25.75 5.15 -0.67
C SER A 174 -24.35 4.66 -0.27
N THR A 175 -23.34 5.13 -0.99
CA THR A 175 -21.92 4.90 -0.71
C THR A 175 -21.43 5.82 0.41
N TRP A 176 -22.11 5.81 1.54
CA TRP A 176 -21.97 6.83 2.59
C TRP A 176 -20.61 6.84 3.29
N ALA A 177 -19.83 5.75 3.25
CA ALA A 177 -18.54 5.62 3.94
C ALA A 177 -17.32 5.89 3.03
N VAL A 178 -17.53 6.30 1.78
CA VAL A 178 -16.45 6.40 0.78
C VAL A 178 -15.33 7.32 1.21
N ASN A 179 -15.66 8.52 1.69
CA ASN A 179 -14.65 9.52 2.01
C ASN A 179 -13.79 9.06 3.19
N GLU A 180 -14.41 8.46 4.20
CA GLU A 180 -13.74 7.92 5.38
C GLU A 180 -12.83 6.73 5.01
N PHE A 181 -13.32 5.78 4.20
CA PHE A 181 -12.51 4.67 3.70
C PHE A 181 -11.37 5.13 2.80
N GLU A 182 -11.61 6.05 1.86
CA GLU A 182 -10.58 6.61 0.98
C GLU A 182 -9.49 7.30 1.80
N ASN A 183 -9.89 8.13 2.77
CA ASN A 183 -8.97 8.84 3.65
C ASN A 183 -8.10 7.89 4.47
N TRP A 184 -8.64 6.76 4.91
CA TRP A 184 -7.90 5.74 5.65
C TRP A 184 -6.94 4.97 4.74
N LEU A 185 -7.45 4.41 3.65
CA LEU A 185 -6.72 3.51 2.76
C LEU A 185 -5.59 4.23 2.00
N LYS A 186 -5.77 5.51 1.64
CA LYS A 186 -4.71 6.30 0.96
C LYS A 186 -3.48 6.57 1.84
N GLN A 187 -3.60 6.42 3.16
CA GLN A 187 -2.48 6.51 4.10
C GLN A 187 -1.66 5.21 4.17
N GLY A 188 -2.05 4.18 3.40
CA GLY A 188 -1.45 2.85 3.45
C GLY A 188 -1.96 1.99 4.61
N ASN A 189 -3.04 2.42 5.28
CA ASN A 189 -3.72 1.62 6.29
C ASN A 189 -4.54 0.51 5.62
N ALA A 190 -4.91 -0.51 6.39
CA ALA A 190 -5.76 -1.61 5.92
C ALA A 190 -7.13 -1.62 6.61
N ILE A 191 -8.12 -2.16 5.91
CA ILE A 191 -9.42 -2.57 6.44
C ILE A 191 -9.58 -4.05 6.17
N ASP A 192 -9.75 -4.83 7.23
CA ASP A 192 -10.06 -6.25 7.16
C ASP A 192 -11.53 -6.45 7.52
N VAL A 193 -12.26 -7.24 6.73
CA VAL A 193 -13.67 -7.54 6.95
C VAL A 193 -13.83 -9.03 7.18
N PHE A 194 -14.26 -9.39 8.39
CA PHE A 194 -14.75 -10.73 8.68
C PHE A 194 -16.28 -10.73 8.56
N ALA A 195 -16.80 -11.50 7.61
CA ALA A 195 -18.23 -11.58 7.30
C ALA A 195 -18.78 -12.95 7.72
N GLN A 196 -19.86 -12.92 8.51
CA GLN A 196 -20.60 -14.12 8.92
C GLN A 196 -22.05 -14.01 8.44
N PRO A 197 -22.54 -14.94 7.60
CA PRO A 197 -23.95 -14.97 7.27
C PRO A 197 -24.77 -15.38 8.49
N PHE A 198 -25.93 -14.74 8.67
CA PHE A 198 -26.93 -15.11 9.66
C PHE A 198 -28.34 -15.01 9.07
N THR A 199 -29.28 -15.72 9.69
CA THR A 199 -30.68 -15.72 9.26
C THR A 199 -31.51 -14.94 10.26
N LYS A 200 -32.37 -14.03 9.76
CA LYS A 200 -33.38 -13.35 10.58
C LYS A 200 -34.75 -13.38 9.91
N GLN A 201 -35.80 -13.25 10.71
CA GLN A 201 -37.15 -13.08 10.17
C GLN A 201 -37.26 -11.69 9.54
N ASN A 202 -37.78 -11.61 8.31
CA ASN A 202 -38.02 -10.32 7.69
C ASN A 202 -39.20 -9.61 8.39
N SER A 203 -39.04 -8.33 8.74
CA SER A 203 -40.08 -7.57 9.45
C SER A 203 -41.30 -7.22 8.59
N TRP A 204 -41.17 -7.31 7.26
CA TRP A 204 -42.17 -6.93 6.26
C TRP A 204 -42.90 -8.12 5.64
N VAL A 205 -42.26 -9.29 5.59
CA VAL A 205 -42.83 -10.53 5.02
C VAL A 205 -42.54 -11.72 5.95
N PRO A 206 -43.44 -12.73 6.04
CA PRO A 206 -43.24 -13.90 6.90
C PRO A 206 -42.25 -14.91 6.29
N GLN A 207 -41.12 -14.43 5.79
CA GLN A 207 -40.04 -15.22 5.22
C GLN A 207 -38.74 -14.88 5.94
N THR A 208 -37.89 -15.88 6.09
CA THR A 208 -36.52 -15.70 6.57
C THR A 208 -35.67 -15.06 5.49
N GLN A 209 -34.75 -14.20 5.90
CA GLN A 209 -33.74 -13.61 5.02
C GLN A 209 -32.35 -13.90 5.56
N THR A 210 -31.39 -14.03 4.64
CA THR A 210 -29.97 -14.11 4.98
C THR A 210 -29.36 -12.71 4.93
N GLN A 211 -28.68 -12.35 5.99
CA GLN A 211 -27.89 -11.13 6.13
C GLN A 211 -26.47 -11.48 6.55
N HIS A 212 -25.63 -10.46 6.70
CA HIS A 212 -24.27 -10.61 7.20
C HIS A 212 -24.04 -9.68 8.38
N ILE A 213 -23.36 -10.22 9.40
CA ILE A 213 -22.69 -9.39 10.40
C ILE A 213 -21.23 -9.24 9.96
N TYR A 214 -20.71 -8.03 10.13
CA TYR A 214 -19.36 -7.66 9.80
C TYR A 214 -18.59 -7.29 11.05
N ILE A 215 -17.38 -7.83 11.16
CA ILE A 215 -16.35 -7.36 12.06
C ILE A 215 -15.29 -6.70 11.18
N LEU A 216 -15.30 -5.37 11.14
CA LEU A 216 -14.32 -4.57 10.43
C LEU A 216 -13.15 -4.28 11.36
N VAL A 217 -11.93 -4.56 10.93
CA VAL A 217 -10.69 -4.26 11.67
C VAL A 217 -9.89 -3.25 10.86
N PHE A 218 -9.66 -2.08 11.45
CA PHE A 218 -8.89 -0.99 10.87
C PHE A 218 -7.47 -1.06 11.43
N THR A 219 -6.50 -1.31 10.56
CA THR A 219 -5.10 -1.52 10.92
C THR A 219 -4.24 -0.39 10.35
N PRO A 220 -3.60 0.44 11.19
CA PRO A 220 -2.65 1.46 10.73
C PRO A 220 -1.50 0.87 9.92
N LYS A 221 -0.96 1.63 8.97
CA LYS A 221 0.13 1.24 8.05
C LYS A 221 1.29 0.56 8.79
N ALA A 222 1.72 1.15 9.92
CA ALA A 222 2.83 0.64 10.72
C ALA A 222 2.61 -0.78 11.28
N LEU A 223 1.37 -1.29 11.29
CA LEU A 223 1.01 -2.61 11.80
C LEU A 223 0.55 -3.58 10.70
N VAL A 224 0.40 -3.13 9.44
CA VAL A 224 -0.17 -3.92 8.33
C VAL A 224 0.58 -5.23 8.10
N HIS A 225 1.92 -5.21 8.25
CA HIS A 225 2.80 -6.36 8.05
C HIS A 225 3.34 -6.95 9.36
N GLU A 226 2.90 -6.44 10.51
CA GLU A 226 3.37 -6.90 11.81
C GLU A 226 2.70 -8.22 12.19
N PRO A 227 3.45 -9.32 12.43
CA PRO A 227 2.86 -10.60 12.79
C PRO A 227 1.99 -10.53 14.05
N SER A 228 2.32 -9.61 14.96
CA SER A 228 1.59 -9.40 16.22
C SER A 228 0.30 -8.56 16.08
N ALA A 229 0.03 -8.00 14.90
CA ALA A 229 -1.14 -7.18 14.66
C ALA A 229 -2.45 -7.94 14.96
N LEU A 230 -3.46 -7.19 15.42
CA LEU A 230 -4.75 -7.75 15.83
C LEU A 230 -5.36 -8.67 14.76
N VAL A 231 -5.32 -8.25 13.50
CA VAL A 231 -5.88 -9.02 12.38
C VAL A 231 -5.26 -10.41 12.26
N ASN A 232 -3.95 -10.54 12.41
CA ASN A 232 -3.26 -11.82 12.25
C ASN A 232 -3.65 -12.79 13.38
N ARG A 233 -3.78 -12.28 14.61
CA ARG A 233 -4.27 -13.06 15.76
C ARG A 233 -5.73 -13.50 15.59
N LEU A 234 -6.56 -12.71 14.88
CA LEU A 234 -7.95 -13.05 14.59
C LEU A 234 -8.10 -14.04 13.44
N GLN A 235 -7.24 -13.99 12.42
CA GLN A 235 -7.25 -14.94 11.31
C GLN A 235 -7.09 -16.38 11.79
N GLU A 236 -6.27 -16.63 12.81
CA GLU A 236 -6.14 -17.94 13.47
C GLU A 236 -7.46 -18.44 14.11
N LYS A 237 -8.38 -17.52 14.43
CA LYS A 237 -9.68 -17.77 15.06
C LYS A 237 -10.86 -17.66 14.11
N GLN A 238 -10.64 -17.35 12.82
CA GLN A 238 -11.71 -17.00 11.88
C GLN A 238 -12.78 -18.09 11.72
N GLY A 239 -12.44 -19.36 11.94
CA GLY A 239 -13.38 -20.47 11.85
C GLY A 239 -14.10 -20.51 10.50
N ARG A 240 -15.41 -20.23 10.51
CA ARG A 240 -16.28 -20.22 9.31
C ARG A 240 -16.49 -18.84 8.70
N LEU A 241 -15.97 -17.78 9.32
CA LEU A 241 -16.10 -16.43 8.81
C LEU A 241 -15.30 -16.31 7.51
N LYS A 242 -15.88 -15.61 6.53
CA LYS A 242 -15.13 -15.20 5.35
C LYS A 242 -14.31 -13.96 5.71
N HIS A 243 -13.04 -13.95 5.34
CA HIS A 243 -12.14 -12.83 5.59
C HIS A 243 -11.71 -12.20 4.27
N PHE A 244 -11.77 -10.87 4.22
CA PHE A 244 -11.34 -10.07 3.08
C PHE A 244 -10.49 -8.91 3.57
N ARG A 245 -9.38 -8.64 2.89
CA ARG A 245 -8.50 -7.51 3.19
C ARG A 245 -8.57 -6.47 2.09
N PHE A 246 -8.59 -5.21 2.50
CA PHE A 246 -8.53 -4.03 1.65
C PHE A 246 -7.38 -3.17 2.12
N SER A 247 -6.30 -3.13 1.32
CA SER A 247 -5.21 -2.20 1.49
C SER A 247 -4.66 -1.82 0.13
N ALA A 248 -4.28 -0.56 -0.03
CA ALA A 248 -3.45 -0.18 -1.16
C ALA A 248 -2.10 -0.90 -1.07
N GLU A 249 -1.52 -1.05 0.13
CA GLU A 249 -0.19 -1.64 0.34
C GLU A 249 -0.12 -3.14 0.04
N ASP A 250 -1.26 -3.83 -0.12
CA ASP A 250 -1.28 -5.25 -0.48
C ASP A 250 -0.78 -5.51 -1.91
N ILE A 251 -0.77 -4.50 -2.81
CA ILE A 251 -0.02 -4.64 -4.07
C ILE A 251 1.45 -4.41 -3.75
N ALA A 252 2.08 -5.45 -3.22
CA ALA A 252 3.49 -5.53 -2.95
C ALA A 252 4.07 -6.76 -3.64
N LEU A 253 5.35 -6.68 -4.01
CA LEU A 253 6.06 -7.80 -4.57
C LEU A 253 6.96 -8.40 -3.49
N THR A 254 6.86 -9.71 -3.32
CA THR A 254 7.72 -10.50 -2.44
C THR A 254 8.57 -11.44 -3.25
N ASN A 255 9.82 -11.48 -2.86
CA ASN A 255 10.76 -12.46 -3.33
C ASN A 255 10.52 -13.77 -2.53
N LYS A 256 10.40 -14.93 -3.20
CA LYS A 256 10.26 -16.27 -2.57
C LYS A 256 11.58 -17.01 -2.31
N TYR A 257 12.71 -16.34 -2.40
CA TYR A 257 14.04 -16.96 -2.47
C TYR A 257 14.49 -17.50 -1.10
N LYS A 258 13.86 -17.08 0.01
CA LYS A 258 14.20 -17.53 1.38
C LYS A 258 13.85 -18.99 1.67
N ASP A 259 12.84 -19.54 0.99
CA ASP A 259 12.41 -20.92 1.27
C ASP A 259 13.22 -21.96 0.48
N LYS A 260 13.96 -21.51 -0.55
CA LYS A 260 14.77 -22.37 -1.42
C LYS A 260 15.98 -21.62 -1.96
N ALA A 261 17.11 -21.75 -1.29
CA ALA A 261 18.39 -21.11 -1.62
C ALA A 261 18.90 -21.35 -3.06
N ASN A 262 18.30 -22.28 -3.82
CA ASN A 262 18.71 -22.68 -5.17
C ASN A 262 17.63 -22.49 -6.26
N GLU A 263 16.47 -21.90 -5.95
CA GLU A 263 15.35 -21.78 -6.92
C GLU A 263 14.88 -20.34 -7.19
N GLY A 264 15.42 -19.34 -6.48
CA GLY A 264 15.07 -17.91 -6.60
C GLY A 264 16.27 -17.04 -6.88
N GLY A 265 16.19 -16.11 -7.85
CA GLY A 265 17.34 -15.33 -8.28
C GLY A 265 17.31 -14.94 -9.74
N ALA A 266 18.48 -14.54 -10.19
CA ALA A 266 18.78 -14.51 -11.60
C ALA A 266 18.57 -15.91 -12.21
N THR A 267 18.26 -15.97 -13.51
CA THR A 267 18.02 -17.26 -14.15
C THR A 267 19.30 -18.11 -14.15
N GLU A 268 19.17 -19.44 -14.26
CA GLU A 268 20.33 -20.34 -14.36
C GLU A 268 21.28 -19.97 -15.52
N ASN A 269 20.74 -19.25 -16.50
CA ASN A 269 21.43 -18.75 -17.69
C ASN A 269 21.97 -17.32 -17.52
N ALA A 270 21.74 -16.69 -16.37
CA ALA A 270 22.18 -15.35 -16.01
C ALA A 270 22.79 -15.42 -14.60
N VAL A 271 24.01 -15.95 -14.45
CA VAL A 271 24.64 -16.03 -13.13
C VAL A 271 25.26 -14.68 -12.78
N PRO A 272 24.76 -13.95 -11.77
CA PRO A 272 25.34 -12.69 -11.35
C PRO A 272 26.69 -12.95 -10.69
N ASP A 273 27.64 -12.04 -10.91
CA ASP A 273 28.93 -12.06 -10.22
C ASP A 273 28.75 -11.70 -8.73
N MET A 274 27.73 -10.91 -8.40
CA MET A 274 27.42 -10.52 -7.03
C MET A 274 25.93 -10.34 -6.79
N VAL A 275 25.46 -10.73 -5.60
CA VAL A 275 24.10 -10.55 -5.14
C VAL A 275 24.11 -10.02 -3.70
N GLN A 276 23.36 -8.95 -3.45
CA GLN A 276 23.03 -8.50 -2.11
C GLN A 276 21.51 -8.30 -1.99
N VAL A 277 20.91 -8.94 -0.99
CA VAL A 277 19.46 -8.84 -0.73
C VAL A 277 19.25 -8.16 0.61
N ASN A 278 18.58 -7.01 0.61
CA ASN A 278 18.19 -6.31 1.83
C ASN A 278 16.67 -6.14 1.87
N PHE A 279 15.95 -7.25 1.84
CA PHE A 279 14.48 -7.29 1.85
C PHE A 279 13.91 -6.80 3.20
N PRO A 280 12.85 -5.96 3.22
CA PRO A 280 11.99 -5.54 2.10
C PRO A 280 12.43 -4.23 1.40
N ILE A 281 13.68 -3.80 1.59
CA ILE A 281 14.15 -2.49 1.13
C ILE A 281 14.48 -2.52 -0.37
N PHE A 282 15.39 -3.39 -0.81
CA PHE A 282 15.74 -3.59 -2.23
C PHE A 282 16.60 -4.84 -2.43
N GLU A 283 16.91 -5.13 -3.70
CA GLU A 283 17.93 -6.10 -4.12
C GLU A 283 18.97 -5.47 -5.03
N TYR A 284 20.20 -5.95 -4.97
CA TYR A 284 21.29 -5.54 -5.83
C TYR A 284 21.92 -6.76 -6.53
N TYR A 285 22.11 -6.62 -7.84
CA TYR A 285 22.73 -7.62 -8.71
C TYR A 285 23.81 -7.00 -9.58
N MET A 286 24.92 -7.69 -9.74
CA MET A 286 25.97 -7.34 -10.70
C MET A 286 26.07 -8.41 -11.79
N PHE A 287 25.95 -7.99 -13.05
CA PHE A 287 26.03 -8.88 -14.21
C PHE A 287 27.10 -8.41 -15.21
N LYS A 288 27.74 -9.36 -15.89
CA LYS A 288 28.41 -9.06 -17.16
C LYS A 288 27.38 -9.04 -18.29
N GLN A 289 27.42 -7.99 -19.08
CA GLN A 289 26.55 -7.79 -20.24
C GLN A 289 26.62 -8.96 -21.22
N LYS A 290 27.83 -9.47 -21.48
CA LYS A 290 28.03 -10.63 -22.38
C LYS A 290 27.26 -11.87 -21.95
N ASP A 291 26.97 -12.02 -20.66
CA ASP A 291 26.25 -13.18 -20.13
C ASP A 291 24.74 -12.96 -20.26
N LEU A 292 24.25 -11.72 -20.08
CA LEU A 292 22.87 -11.37 -20.35
C LEU A 292 22.48 -11.53 -21.82
N PHE A 293 23.38 -11.18 -22.75
CA PHE A 293 23.11 -11.34 -24.19
C PHE A 293 23.00 -12.80 -24.66
N LYS A 294 23.52 -13.76 -23.91
CA LYS A 294 23.42 -15.19 -24.25
C LYS A 294 22.12 -15.83 -23.79
N ILE A 295 21.33 -15.17 -22.93
CA ILE A 295 20.09 -15.74 -22.39
C ILE A 295 19.14 -16.25 -23.50
N PRO A 296 18.91 -15.51 -24.60
CA PRO A 296 18.06 -16.00 -25.69
C PRO A 296 18.57 -17.30 -26.34
N GLU A 297 19.88 -17.56 -26.29
CA GLU A 297 20.49 -18.79 -26.83
C GLU A 297 20.21 -20.01 -25.94
N TYR A 298 20.05 -19.79 -24.63
CA TYR A 298 19.81 -20.85 -23.65
C TYR A 298 18.31 -21.15 -23.45
N SER A 299 17.43 -20.19 -23.74
CA SER A 299 15.99 -20.32 -23.53
C SER A 299 15.20 -19.45 -24.51
N GLU A 300 14.66 -20.06 -25.57
CA GLU A 300 13.83 -19.36 -26.55
C GLU A 300 12.48 -18.88 -25.97
N LYS A 301 12.01 -19.50 -24.88
CA LYS A 301 10.67 -19.26 -24.33
C LYS A 301 10.64 -18.31 -23.13
N ASP A 302 11.77 -18.14 -22.46
CA ASP A 302 11.89 -17.31 -21.26
C ASP A 302 13.26 -16.63 -21.28
N THR A 303 13.29 -15.36 -21.69
CA THR A 303 14.50 -14.56 -21.81
C THR A 303 14.73 -13.65 -20.60
N ARG A 304 14.01 -13.87 -19.50
CA ARG A 304 14.17 -13.09 -18.27
C ARG A 304 15.55 -13.40 -17.66
N PHE A 305 16.22 -12.37 -17.13
CA PHE A 305 17.48 -12.52 -16.40
C PHE A 305 17.26 -12.43 -14.88
N LEU A 306 16.19 -11.79 -14.42
CA LEU A 306 15.71 -11.84 -13.04
C LEU A 306 14.27 -12.35 -13.04
N LYS A 307 13.92 -13.24 -12.09
CA LYS A 307 12.60 -13.88 -11.98
C LYS A 307 12.23 -14.13 -10.51
N ASN A 308 11.11 -14.81 -10.26
CA ASN A 308 10.64 -15.23 -8.95
C ASN A 308 10.24 -14.10 -7.99
N LEU A 309 9.91 -12.92 -8.52
CA LEU A 309 9.27 -11.87 -7.75
C LEU A 309 7.75 -12.04 -7.85
N PHE A 310 7.09 -12.35 -6.74
CA PHE A 310 5.66 -12.71 -6.74
C PHE A 310 4.82 -11.64 -6.07
N LEU A 311 3.58 -11.45 -6.54
CA LEU A 311 2.62 -10.62 -5.82
C LEU A 311 2.32 -11.23 -4.44
N ALA A 312 2.71 -10.49 -3.40
CA ALA A 312 2.53 -10.85 -2.00
C ALA A 312 1.05 -10.68 -1.67
N ASN A 313 0.29 -11.77 -1.75
CA ASN A 313 -1.17 -11.76 -1.79
C ASN A 313 -1.63 -11.15 -3.11
N ALA A 314 -2.09 -11.99 -4.03
CA ALA A 314 -2.81 -11.49 -5.19
C ALA A 314 -4.02 -10.72 -4.66
N PRO A 315 -4.05 -9.38 -4.77
CA PRO A 315 -5.11 -8.67 -4.10
C PRO A 315 -6.38 -9.08 -4.84
N VAL A 316 -7.28 -9.75 -4.12
CA VAL A 316 -8.57 -10.24 -4.61
C VAL A 316 -9.33 -9.13 -5.35
N ASN A 317 -8.95 -7.89 -5.07
CA ASN A 317 -9.53 -6.67 -5.56
C ASN A 317 -8.91 -6.13 -6.85
N TYR A 318 -7.77 -6.58 -7.40
CA TYR A 318 -7.18 -5.98 -8.62
C TYR A 318 -6.82 -7.05 -9.68
N PRO A 319 -7.82 -7.66 -10.35
CA PRO A 319 -7.58 -8.74 -11.31
C PRO A 319 -6.79 -8.29 -12.56
N ASP A 320 -6.96 -7.03 -12.98
CA ASP A 320 -6.32 -6.46 -14.17
C ASP A 320 -5.10 -5.58 -13.83
N LEU A 321 -4.40 -5.89 -12.73
CA LEU A 321 -3.19 -5.16 -12.33
C LEU A 321 -2.14 -5.21 -13.44
N GLN A 322 -1.69 -4.04 -13.88
CA GLN A 322 -0.57 -3.87 -14.79
C GLN A 322 0.59 -3.23 -14.06
N LEU A 323 1.77 -3.82 -14.24
CA LEU A 323 3.03 -3.34 -13.70
C LEU A 323 3.93 -2.90 -14.85
N GLU A 324 4.84 -1.98 -14.57
CA GLU A 324 5.89 -1.56 -15.49
C GLU A 324 7.21 -1.37 -14.75
N ALA A 325 8.32 -1.49 -15.49
CA ALA A 325 9.64 -1.15 -15.01
C ALA A 325 9.97 0.29 -15.44
N LYS A 326 10.40 1.12 -14.49
CA LYS A 326 11.02 2.41 -14.75
C LYS A 326 12.50 2.30 -14.40
N VAL A 327 13.34 2.45 -15.42
CA VAL A 327 14.78 2.31 -15.30
C VAL A 327 15.41 3.69 -15.22
N TYR A 328 16.41 3.84 -14.36
CA TYR A 328 17.13 5.08 -14.14
C TYR A 328 18.63 4.76 -14.10
N ASP A 329 19.42 5.36 -14.99
CA ASP A 329 20.87 5.37 -14.82
C ASP A 329 21.21 6.32 -13.65
N ILE A 330 21.65 5.73 -12.54
CA ILE A 330 22.01 6.44 -11.32
C ILE A 330 23.51 6.44 -11.09
N THR A 331 24.32 6.09 -12.09
CA THR A 331 25.78 5.93 -11.94
C THR A 331 26.42 7.20 -11.38
N SER A 332 26.16 8.35 -12.01
CA SER A 332 26.69 9.64 -11.55
C SER A 332 26.12 10.06 -10.20
N GLU A 333 24.82 9.82 -9.95
CA GLU A 333 24.18 10.19 -8.68
C GLU A 333 24.74 9.38 -7.52
N TYR A 334 24.93 8.07 -7.70
CA TYR A 334 25.52 7.21 -6.69
C TYR A 334 26.99 7.56 -6.44
N GLN A 335 27.77 7.87 -7.49
CA GLN A 335 29.15 8.31 -7.33
C GLN A 335 29.23 9.62 -6.53
N ASN A 336 28.38 10.60 -6.85
CA ASN A 336 28.31 11.86 -6.11
C ASN A 336 27.96 11.66 -4.64
N TYR A 337 27.04 10.72 -4.35
CA TYR A 337 26.73 10.32 -2.98
C TYR A 337 27.95 9.71 -2.29
N TYR A 338 28.59 8.72 -2.93
CA TYR A 338 29.75 8.02 -2.40
C TYR A 338 30.90 8.99 -2.08
N ASP A 339 31.24 9.89 -3.01
CA ASP A 339 32.28 10.92 -2.82
C ASP A 339 31.94 11.90 -1.69
N ALA A 340 30.65 12.18 -1.46
CA ALA A 340 30.21 13.07 -0.39
C ALA A 340 30.33 12.43 1.00
N VAL A 341 30.09 11.12 1.12
CA VAL A 341 30.15 10.39 2.40
C VAL A 341 31.53 9.79 2.69
N ASN A 342 32.32 9.52 1.65
CA ASN A 342 33.69 9.00 1.72
C ASN A 342 34.67 10.02 1.10
N PRO A 343 34.84 11.21 1.70
CA PRO A 343 35.74 12.23 1.16
C PRO A 343 37.20 11.77 1.21
N VAL A 344 38.02 12.29 0.29
CA VAL A 344 39.48 12.10 0.29
C VAL A 344 40.08 12.58 1.61
N GLU A 345 41.16 11.93 2.06
CA GLU A 345 41.84 12.23 3.31
C GLU A 345 42.13 13.73 3.47
N GLY A 346 41.58 14.34 4.52
CA GLY A 346 41.69 15.77 4.82
C GLY A 346 40.45 16.62 4.44
N GLU A 347 39.51 16.07 3.68
CA GLU A 347 38.22 16.72 3.40
C GLU A 347 37.13 16.34 4.43
N LYS A 348 36.18 17.26 4.67
CA LYS A 348 35.00 16.99 5.49
C LYS A 348 33.88 16.38 4.63
N PRO A 349 33.07 15.47 5.18
CA PRO A 349 31.88 14.96 4.49
C PRO A 349 31.00 16.12 4.02
N LYS A 350 30.51 16.02 2.78
CA LYS A 350 29.65 17.04 2.15
C LYS A 350 28.20 16.60 2.27
N LYS A 351 27.29 17.59 2.31
CA LYS A 351 25.86 17.31 2.24
C LYS A 351 25.52 16.86 0.82
N TYR A 352 25.02 15.63 0.69
CA TYR A 352 24.48 15.13 -0.57
C TYR A 352 23.02 15.56 -0.75
N SER A 353 22.63 15.80 -2.00
CA SER A 353 21.24 16.06 -2.39
C SER A 353 20.94 15.20 -3.61
N TYR A 354 20.02 14.27 -3.46
CA TYR A 354 19.62 13.38 -4.54
C TYR A 354 18.78 14.13 -5.58
N ASN A 355 19.24 14.11 -6.83
CA ASN A 355 18.46 14.55 -7.97
C ASN A 355 18.08 13.32 -8.78
N ALA A 356 16.79 12.95 -8.75
CA ALA A 356 16.33 11.79 -9.51
C ALA A 356 16.61 12.02 -11.01
N PRO A 357 17.39 11.14 -11.67
CA PRO A 357 17.68 11.28 -13.09
C PRO A 357 16.42 11.01 -13.92
N GLY A 358 16.45 11.40 -15.20
CA GLY A 358 15.41 11.01 -16.15
C GLY A 358 15.33 9.50 -16.32
N ALA A 359 14.16 8.97 -16.68
CA ALA A 359 14.02 7.57 -16.99
C ALA A 359 14.87 7.22 -18.23
N SER A 360 15.63 6.14 -18.13
CA SER A 360 16.38 5.54 -19.24
C SER A 360 15.44 4.62 -20.01
N GLU A 361 15.17 4.98 -21.25
CA GLU A 361 14.43 4.13 -22.18
C GLU A 361 15.33 2.99 -22.69
N ASP A 362 14.73 1.95 -23.25
CA ASP A 362 15.45 0.90 -23.97
C ASP A 362 16.50 0.08 -23.17
N ILE A 363 16.43 0.02 -21.84
CA ILE A 363 17.37 -0.78 -21.03
C ILE A 363 16.75 -2.13 -20.61
N PHE A 364 15.74 -2.09 -19.74
CA PHE A 364 15.06 -3.27 -19.23
C PHE A 364 13.55 -3.17 -19.46
N VAL A 365 12.93 -4.33 -19.69
CA VAL A 365 11.47 -4.47 -19.78
C VAL A 365 11.00 -5.40 -18.68
N LEU A 366 9.88 -5.05 -18.07
CA LEU A 366 9.17 -5.93 -17.14
C LEU A 366 8.44 -7.03 -17.92
N ASP A 367 8.60 -8.27 -17.48
CA ASP A 367 7.79 -9.39 -17.95
C ASP A 367 6.95 -9.93 -16.81
N PHE A 368 5.61 -9.90 -16.97
CA PHE A 368 4.66 -10.26 -15.94
C PHE A 368 3.82 -11.47 -16.38
N ASP A 369 4.11 -12.62 -15.79
CA ASP A 369 3.30 -13.83 -15.93
C ASP A 369 2.10 -13.71 -14.99
N THR A 370 0.97 -13.23 -15.54
CA THR A 370 -0.29 -13.04 -14.81
C THR A 370 -0.84 -14.34 -14.21
N LYS A 371 -0.57 -15.50 -14.83
CA LYS A 371 -1.04 -16.80 -14.36
C LYS A 371 -0.27 -17.25 -13.13
N LYS A 372 1.04 -17.11 -13.15
CA LYS A 372 1.91 -17.42 -11.99
C LYS A 372 1.98 -16.28 -10.98
N LYS A 373 1.49 -15.09 -11.36
CA LYS A 373 1.64 -13.84 -10.61
C LYS A 373 3.10 -13.54 -10.31
N GLU A 374 3.94 -13.82 -11.31
CA GLU A 374 5.38 -13.73 -11.24
C GLU A 374 5.85 -12.60 -12.15
N VAL A 375 6.70 -11.75 -11.61
CA VAL A 375 7.37 -10.65 -12.29
C VAL A 375 8.83 -11.04 -12.50
N GLY A 376 9.36 -10.67 -13.67
CA GLY A 376 10.78 -10.71 -13.95
C GLY A 376 11.23 -9.55 -14.84
N LEU A 377 12.54 -9.47 -15.05
CA LEU A 377 13.17 -8.47 -15.91
C LEU A 377 13.87 -9.14 -17.08
N LYS A 378 13.76 -8.53 -18.26
CA LYS A 378 14.50 -8.89 -19.47
C LYS A 378 15.19 -7.67 -20.06
N LEU A 379 16.21 -7.88 -20.89
CA LEU A 379 16.78 -6.80 -21.70
C LEU A 379 15.73 -6.25 -22.67
N HIS A 380 15.76 -4.95 -22.91
CA HIS A 380 14.99 -4.36 -24.00
C HIS A 380 15.53 -4.82 -25.35
N GLU A 381 14.67 -4.94 -26.36
CA GLU A 381 15.08 -5.39 -27.71
C GLU A 381 16.05 -4.41 -28.39
N ASN A 382 15.94 -3.13 -28.05
CA ASN A 382 16.83 -2.06 -28.53
C ASN A 382 18.10 -1.90 -27.68
N PHE A 383 18.29 -2.69 -26.62
CA PHE A 383 19.45 -2.54 -25.76
C PHE A 383 20.72 -3.01 -26.48
N THR A 384 21.65 -2.09 -26.74
CA THR A 384 22.91 -2.38 -27.44
C THR A 384 24.09 -2.62 -26.50
N GLY A 385 23.90 -2.51 -25.19
CA GLY A 385 24.95 -2.61 -24.20
C GLY A 385 25.34 -1.26 -23.56
N VAL A 386 26.23 -1.33 -22.59
CA VAL A 386 26.87 -0.22 -21.89
C VAL A 386 28.31 -0.05 -22.38
N GLU A 387 28.78 1.19 -22.42
CA GLU A 387 30.15 1.50 -22.82
C GLU A 387 31.17 1.29 -21.68
N PHE A 388 30.72 1.55 -20.46
CA PHE A 388 31.44 1.45 -19.19
C PHE A 388 30.52 0.82 -18.13
N ARG A 389 31.05 0.60 -16.93
CA ARG A 389 30.29 0.04 -15.82
C ARG A 389 29.15 0.98 -15.41
N THR A 390 27.91 0.50 -15.43
CA THR A 390 26.71 1.35 -15.21
C THR A 390 25.82 0.76 -14.14
N LEU A 391 25.38 1.60 -13.19
CA LEU A 391 24.43 1.24 -12.15
C LEU A 391 23.03 1.76 -12.51
N TYR A 392 22.11 0.83 -12.72
CA TYR A 392 20.70 1.13 -12.93
C TYR A 392 19.89 0.91 -11.66
N LYS A 393 19.02 1.85 -11.35
CA LYS A 393 17.90 1.65 -10.45
C LYS A 393 16.67 1.28 -11.28
N VAL A 394 16.02 0.17 -10.94
CA VAL A 394 14.80 -0.29 -11.62
C VAL A 394 13.66 -0.29 -10.61
N ASP A 395 12.72 0.63 -10.78
CA ASP A 395 11.48 0.64 -10.01
C ASP A 395 10.42 -0.17 -10.75
N VAL A 396 9.94 -1.24 -10.11
CA VAL A 396 8.69 -1.88 -10.52
C VAL A 396 7.56 -1.04 -9.94
N SER A 397 6.74 -0.48 -10.82
CA SER A 397 5.66 0.43 -10.44
C SER A 397 4.33 0.01 -11.03
N ILE A 398 3.25 0.48 -10.41
CA ILE A 398 1.89 0.23 -10.90
C ILE A 398 1.63 1.14 -12.10
N LYS A 399 1.40 0.54 -13.26
CA LYS A 399 0.96 1.24 -14.46
C LYS A 399 -0.55 1.50 -14.41
N GLU A 400 -1.29 0.46 -14.06
CA GLU A 400 -2.75 0.51 -13.94
C GLU A 400 -3.20 -0.49 -12.88
N ALA A 401 -4.08 -0.05 -11.98
CA ALA A 401 -4.73 -0.91 -11.00
C ALA A 401 -6.19 -0.47 -10.88
N LYS A 402 -7.11 -1.32 -11.31
CA LYS A 402 -8.56 -1.07 -11.21
C LYS A 402 -9.18 -2.03 -10.20
N PRO A 403 -9.82 -1.53 -9.14
CA PRO A 403 -10.46 -2.40 -8.19
C PRO A 403 -11.68 -3.08 -8.82
N GLN A 404 -11.76 -4.40 -8.70
CA GLN A 404 -12.90 -5.20 -9.13
C GLN A 404 -13.14 -6.33 -8.14
N PHE A 405 -14.34 -6.35 -7.56
CA PHE A 405 -14.75 -7.38 -6.60
C PHE A 405 -15.42 -8.53 -7.34
N ASP A 406 -14.98 -9.75 -7.07
CA ASP A 406 -15.61 -10.95 -7.63
C ASP A 406 -16.99 -11.22 -6.98
N ASN A 407 -17.75 -12.14 -7.57
CA ASN A 407 -19.08 -12.49 -7.07
C ASN A 407 -19.06 -13.09 -5.65
N ASN A 408 -18.01 -13.79 -5.26
CA ASN A 408 -17.90 -14.39 -3.93
C ASN A 408 -17.72 -13.30 -2.87
N LEU A 409 -16.84 -12.34 -3.12
CA LEU A 409 -16.64 -11.15 -2.30
C LEU A 409 -17.93 -10.33 -2.22
N LEU A 410 -18.52 -9.98 -3.37
CA LEU A 410 -19.76 -9.21 -3.42
C LEU A 410 -20.88 -9.90 -2.64
N SER A 411 -21.08 -11.21 -2.81
CA SER A 411 -22.12 -11.97 -2.09
C SER A 411 -21.95 -11.97 -0.56
N SER A 412 -20.75 -11.64 -0.07
CA SER A 412 -20.43 -11.62 1.35
C SER A 412 -20.47 -10.21 1.94
N LEU A 413 -20.40 -9.16 1.11
CA LEU A 413 -20.39 -7.75 1.52
C LEU A 413 -21.67 -6.99 1.18
N LYS A 414 -22.60 -7.65 0.50
CA LYS A 414 -23.96 -7.18 0.27
C LYS A 414 -24.94 -8.25 0.71
N TRP A 415 -26.17 -7.86 0.94
CA TRP A 415 -27.25 -8.82 1.19
C TRP A 415 -28.53 -8.36 0.51
N THR A 416 -29.40 -9.32 0.25
CA THR A 416 -30.71 -9.10 -0.38
C THR A 416 -31.77 -9.65 0.55
N ASP A 417 -32.76 -8.82 0.83
CA ASP A 417 -33.89 -9.19 1.67
C ASP A 417 -34.87 -10.11 0.93
N ALA A 418 -35.81 -10.72 1.64
CA ALA A 418 -36.78 -11.66 1.05
C ALA A 418 -37.71 -11.02 -0.02
N ARG A 419 -37.81 -9.68 -0.08
CA ARG A 419 -38.57 -8.94 -1.10
C ARG A 419 -37.74 -8.68 -2.37
N GLY A 420 -36.43 -8.92 -2.31
CA GLY A 420 -35.47 -8.59 -3.36
C GLY A 420 -34.84 -7.20 -3.22
N PHE A 421 -34.97 -6.54 -2.06
CA PHE A 421 -34.31 -5.27 -1.76
C PHE A 421 -32.83 -5.54 -1.44
N GLU A 422 -31.91 -4.91 -2.16
CA GLU A 422 -30.47 -5.09 -1.97
C GLU A 422 -29.89 -3.94 -1.14
N VAL A 423 -29.04 -4.28 -0.16
CA VAL A 423 -28.25 -3.32 0.61
C VAL A 423 -26.78 -3.49 0.23
N PRO A 424 -26.23 -2.60 -0.63
CA PRO A 424 -24.88 -2.71 -1.15
C PRO A 424 -23.86 -1.80 -0.45
N SER A 425 -24.27 -1.03 0.58
CA SER A 425 -23.52 0.13 1.08
C SER A 425 -22.06 -0.17 1.45
N LEU A 426 -21.76 -1.31 2.09
CA LEU A 426 -20.39 -1.70 2.43
C LEU A 426 -19.55 -1.98 1.18
N ALA A 427 -20.04 -2.90 0.33
CA ALA A 427 -19.36 -3.29 -0.90
C ALA A 427 -19.12 -2.08 -1.82
N SER A 428 -20.15 -1.26 -2.04
CA SER A 428 -20.06 -0.09 -2.90
C SER A 428 -19.15 1.00 -2.31
N SER A 429 -19.19 1.23 -0.99
CA SER A 429 -18.32 2.22 -0.35
C SER A 429 -16.84 1.81 -0.43
N LEU A 430 -16.52 0.53 -0.21
CA LEU A 430 -15.15 0.02 -0.35
C LEU A 430 -14.67 0.07 -1.81
N THR A 431 -15.51 -0.35 -2.75
CA THR A 431 -15.17 -0.36 -4.18
C THR A 431 -14.89 1.06 -4.67
N GLU A 432 -15.78 2.00 -4.36
CA GLU A 432 -15.65 3.40 -4.78
C GLU A 432 -14.45 4.06 -4.09
N ALA A 433 -14.24 3.85 -2.78
CA ALA A 433 -13.08 4.36 -2.07
C ALA A 433 -11.76 3.88 -2.69
N LEU A 434 -11.62 2.59 -2.98
CA LEU A 434 -10.42 2.05 -3.65
C LEU A 434 -10.24 2.63 -5.05
N SER A 435 -11.33 2.84 -5.79
CA SER A 435 -11.26 3.37 -7.17
C SER A 435 -10.79 4.82 -7.23
N ARG A 436 -10.97 5.57 -6.14
CA ARG A 436 -10.52 6.97 -6.02
C ARG A 436 -9.04 7.09 -5.63
N ILE A 437 -8.42 6.00 -5.15
CA ILE A 437 -7.00 5.99 -4.81
C ILE A 437 -6.18 5.86 -6.10
N ASN A 438 -5.44 6.92 -6.43
CA ASN A 438 -4.52 6.86 -7.55
C ASN A 438 -3.27 6.06 -7.17
N LEU A 439 -3.21 4.81 -7.62
CA LEU A 439 -2.05 3.92 -7.43
C LEU A 439 -1.03 4.02 -8.56
N LYS A 440 -1.34 4.75 -9.64
CA LYS A 440 -0.44 4.91 -10.78
C LYS A 440 0.91 5.47 -10.32
N ASP A 441 1.97 4.93 -10.89
CA ASP A 441 3.37 5.29 -10.62
C ASP A 441 3.87 4.93 -9.22
N ARG A 442 3.03 4.30 -8.37
CA ARG A 442 3.49 3.83 -7.06
C ARG A 442 4.49 2.69 -7.24
N VAL A 443 5.68 2.86 -6.66
CA VAL A 443 6.72 1.83 -6.63
C VAL A 443 6.32 0.72 -5.66
N VAL A 444 6.36 -0.52 -6.14
CA VAL A 444 6.02 -1.73 -5.37
C VAL A 444 7.23 -2.64 -5.16
N TYR A 445 8.32 -2.38 -5.90
CA TYR A 445 9.62 -3.02 -5.72
C TYR A 445 10.73 -2.20 -6.36
N THR A 446 11.95 -2.28 -5.80
CA THR A 446 13.14 -1.66 -6.40
C THR A 446 14.26 -2.69 -6.52
N TYR A 447 14.84 -2.76 -7.71
CA TYR A 447 16.12 -3.41 -7.97
C TYR A 447 17.22 -2.39 -8.21
N TYR A 448 18.44 -2.75 -7.85
CA TYR A 448 19.67 -2.15 -8.37
C TYR A 448 20.36 -3.19 -9.24
N VAL A 449 20.59 -2.85 -10.50
CA VAL A 449 21.23 -3.73 -11.48
C VAL A 449 22.46 -3.02 -12.00
N GLU A 450 23.61 -3.59 -11.72
CA GLU A 450 24.89 -3.13 -12.25
C GLU A 450 25.30 -3.97 -13.45
N LEU A 451 25.63 -3.31 -14.55
CA LEU A 451 26.13 -3.93 -15.77
C LEU A 451 27.60 -3.60 -15.97
N GLU A 452 28.41 -4.65 -16.09
CA GLU A 452 29.80 -4.59 -16.54
C GLU A 452 29.87 -5.06 -18.01
N LYS A 453 30.70 -4.40 -18.82
CA LYS A 453 30.83 -4.67 -20.25
C LYS A 453 31.29 -6.09 -20.60
#